data_AF-A0A383ALD5-F1
#
_entry.id   AF-A0A383ALD5-F1
#
_cell.length_a   1.000
_cell.length_b   1.000
_cell.length_c   1.000
_cell.angle_alpha   90.00
_cell.angle_beta   90.00
_cell.angle_gamma   90.00
#
_symmetry.space_group_name_H-M   'P 1'
#
loop_
_entity.id
_entity.type
_entity.pdbx_description
1 polymer ?
#
loop_
_entity_poly.entity_id
_entity_poly.type
_entity_poly.pdbx_seq_one_letter_code
_entity_poly.pdbx_strand_id
1 'polypeptide(L)'
;QFRNYYKKASKTKGSTGENLLKLLETRLDNMVYRMGFAVTRAEARQLVNHKAIKVNGSIINISSFQVSPSDEISITEKAQEQLRIKNAVNIASQLGISEWLSVDLKQLKGIVNSIPEREDILPDINENLVVEYYSK
;
A
#
# COMPACT_ATOMS: atom_id res chain seq x y z
N GLN A 1 13.64 10.59 1.95
CA GLN A 1 12.17 10.36 1.90
C GLN A 1 11.60 10.00 3.27
N PHE A 2 12.12 8.98 3.97
CA PHE A 2 11.62 8.55 5.30
C PHE A 2 11.54 9.68 6.34
N ARG A 3 12.61 10.48 6.48
CA ARG A 3 12.62 11.68 7.35
C ARG A 3 11.48 12.66 7.07
N ASN A 4 11.02 12.77 5.82
CA ASN A 4 9.90 13.64 5.47
C ASN A 4 8.56 13.04 5.92
N TYR A 5 8.41 11.70 5.87
CA TYR A 5 7.26 11.02 6.46
C TYR A 5 7.23 11.21 7.97
N TYR A 6 8.37 11.08 8.65
CA TYR A 6 8.46 11.39 10.07
C TYR A 6 8.04 12.83 10.38
N LYS A 7 8.59 13.83 9.65
CA LYS A 7 8.19 15.24 9.80
C LYS A 7 6.71 15.49 9.53
N LYS A 8 6.09 14.72 8.63
CA LYS A 8 4.65 14.81 8.36
C LYS A 8 3.86 14.17 9.50
N ALA A 9 4.27 13.00 9.96
CA ALA A 9 3.66 12.27 11.07
C ALA A 9 3.69 13.09 12.38
N SER A 10 4.80 13.77 12.67
CA SER A 10 4.94 14.57 13.90
C SER A 10 4.11 15.86 13.90
N LYS A 11 3.65 16.32 12.74
CA LYS A 11 2.73 17.46 12.60
C LYS A 11 1.27 17.05 12.64
N THR A 12 0.98 15.77 12.44
CA THR A 12 -0.38 15.22 12.52
C THR A 12 -0.74 15.00 13.99
N LYS A 13 -1.98 15.29 14.37
CA LYS A 13 -2.48 15.04 15.72
C LYS A 13 -2.43 13.52 16.04
N GLY A 14 -2.21 13.18 17.31
CA GLY A 14 -2.14 11.79 17.77
C GLY A 14 -0.71 11.26 17.90
N SER A 15 -0.57 9.93 18.05
CA SER A 15 0.72 9.26 18.19
C SER A 15 1.57 9.40 16.92
N THR A 16 2.78 9.95 17.05
CA THR A 16 3.69 10.14 15.89
C THR A 16 4.10 8.81 15.27
N GLY A 17 4.30 7.76 16.09
CA GLY A 17 4.66 6.42 15.62
C GLY A 17 3.54 5.80 14.78
N GLU A 18 2.30 5.84 15.28
CA GLU A 18 1.13 5.36 14.54
C GLU A 18 0.92 6.13 13.24
N ASN A 19 1.02 7.46 13.30
CA ASN A 19 0.89 8.32 12.12
C ASN A 19 1.95 8.00 11.08
N LEU A 20 3.18 7.68 11.50
CA LEU A 20 4.25 7.27 10.60
C LEU A 20 3.91 5.93 9.91
N LEU A 21 3.44 4.95 10.67
CA LEU A 21 3.04 3.66 10.12
C LEU A 21 1.87 3.78 9.13
N LYS A 22 0.85 4.58 9.46
CA LYS A 22 -0.28 4.89 8.56
C LYS A 22 0.21 5.51 7.25
N LEU A 23 1.13 6.47 7.30
CA LEU A 23 1.70 7.09 6.10
C LEU A 23 2.52 6.11 5.23
N LEU A 24 3.16 5.13 5.85
CA LEU A 24 3.93 4.10 5.14
C LEU A 24 3.03 3.05 4.51
N GLU A 25 1.97 2.63 5.21
CA GLU A 25 1.02 1.67 4.66
C GLU A 25 0.23 2.29 3.49
N THR A 26 -0.24 3.54 3.59
CA THR A 26 -0.99 4.29 2.55
C THR A 26 -0.23 4.62 1.26
N ARG A 27 1.01 4.17 1.12
CA ARG A 27 1.74 4.30 -0.15
C ARG A 27 1.16 3.40 -1.23
N LEU A 28 1.06 3.89 -2.45
CA LEU A 28 0.50 3.14 -3.57
C LEU A 28 1.26 1.83 -3.85
N ASP A 29 2.60 1.83 -3.82
CA ASP A 29 3.35 0.58 -4.02
C ASP A 29 3.07 -0.46 -2.93
N ASN A 30 2.91 -0.01 -1.70
CA ASN A 30 2.57 -0.89 -0.59
C ASN A 30 1.11 -1.38 -0.67
N MET A 31 0.16 -0.53 -1.08
CA MET A 31 -1.24 -0.91 -1.31
C MET A 31 -1.37 -1.98 -2.41
N VAL A 32 -0.67 -1.81 -3.53
CA VAL A 32 -0.65 -2.79 -4.63
C VAL A 32 -0.11 -4.15 -4.17
N TYR A 33 0.90 -4.16 -3.30
CA TYR A 33 1.40 -5.37 -2.66
C TYR A 33 0.38 -5.99 -1.71
N ARG A 34 -0.24 -5.19 -0.82
CA ARG A 34 -1.25 -5.65 0.15
C ARG A 34 -2.52 -6.19 -0.53
N MET A 35 -2.88 -5.66 -1.70
CA MET A 35 -3.99 -6.15 -2.54
C MET A 35 -3.66 -7.45 -3.28
N GLY A 36 -2.41 -7.92 -3.24
CA GLY A 36 -2.02 -9.18 -3.88
C GLY A 36 -1.76 -9.09 -5.38
N PHE A 37 -1.61 -7.89 -5.94
CA PHE A 37 -1.30 -7.70 -7.36
C PHE A 37 0.18 -7.88 -7.69
N ALA A 38 1.03 -8.01 -6.67
CA ALA A 38 2.46 -8.30 -6.78
C ALA A 38 2.92 -9.21 -5.64
N VAL A 39 3.92 -10.05 -5.88
CA VAL A 39 4.46 -10.99 -4.88
C VAL A 39 5.37 -10.27 -3.89
N THR A 40 6.05 -9.22 -4.32
CA THR A 40 6.96 -8.44 -3.47
C THR A 40 6.68 -6.93 -3.58
N ARG A 41 7.07 -6.18 -2.55
CA ARG A 41 6.99 -4.70 -2.57
C ARG A 41 7.83 -4.09 -3.70
N ALA A 42 8.96 -4.71 -4.05
CA ALA A 42 9.80 -4.27 -5.15
C ALA A 42 9.09 -4.43 -6.51
N GLU A 43 8.42 -5.56 -6.71
CA GLU A 43 7.61 -5.81 -7.89
C GLU A 43 6.41 -4.86 -7.98
N ALA A 44 5.71 -4.63 -6.85
CA ALA A 44 4.61 -3.67 -6.79
C ALA A 44 5.07 -2.27 -7.22
N ARG A 45 6.24 -1.83 -6.75
CA ARG A 45 6.86 -0.56 -7.17
C ARG A 45 7.18 -0.54 -8.65
N GLN A 46 7.64 -1.64 -9.22
CA GLN A 46 7.90 -1.75 -10.65
C GLN A 46 6.61 -1.60 -11.46
N LEU A 47 5.52 -2.27 -11.05
CA LEU A 47 4.21 -2.15 -11.69
C LEU A 47 3.72 -0.70 -11.70
N VAL A 48 3.81 -0.02 -10.56
CA VAL A 48 3.44 1.40 -10.46
C VAL A 48 4.29 2.24 -11.43
N ASN A 49 5.62 2.16 -11.35
CA ASN A 49 6.52 2.94 -12.20
C ASN A 49 6.31 2.69 -13.70
N HIS A 50 5.96 1.45 -14.07
CA HIS A 50 5.70 1.04 -15.45
C HIS A 50 4.27 1.35 -15.93
N LYS A 51 3.54 2.22 -15.22
CA LYS A 51 2.19 2.68 -15.60
C LYS A 51 1.18 1.54 -15.68
N ALA A 52 1.36 0.48 -14.90
CA ALA A 52 0.44 -0.67 -14.86
C ALA A 52 -0.73 -0.49 -13.90
N ILE A 53 -0.73 0.57 -13.09
CA ILE A 53 -1.71 0.81 -12.02
C ILE A 53 -2.54 2.06 -12.33
N LYS A 54 -3.85 1.96 -12.09
CA LYS A 54 -4.81 3.05 -12.11
C LYS A 54 -5.35 3.30 -10.70
N VAL A 55 -5.54 4.56 -10.34
CA VAL A 55 -6.28 4.99 -9.15
C VAL A 55 -7.45 5.84 -9.63
N ASN A 56 -8.68 5.47 -9.26
CA ASN A 56 -9.92 6.13 -9.69
C ASN A 56 -9.97 6.32 -11.22
N GLY A 57 -9.57 5.29 -11.97
CA GLY A 57 -9.52 5.28 -13.44
C GLY A 57 -8.31 5.99 -14.08
N SER A 58 -7.56 6.79 -13.32
CA SER A 58 -6.38 7.52 -13.83
C SER A 58 -5.09 6.75 -13.61
N ILE A 59 -4.20 6.72 -14.59
CA ILE A 59 -2.90 6.03 -14.47
C ILE A 59 -1.99 6.81 -13.54
N ILE A 60 -1.55 6.17 -12.45
CA ILE A 60 -0.60 6.75 -11.49
C ILE A 60 0.69 5.95 -11.51
N ASN A 61 1.82 6.64 -11.71
CA ASN A 61 3.15 6.04 -11.76
C ASN A 61 4.07 6.48 -10.61
N ILE A 62 3.51 7.08 -9.57
CA ILE A 62 4.25 7.56 -8.41
C ILE A 62 4.05 6.57 -7.27
N SER A 63 5.09 5.79 -6.97
CA SER A 63 5.03 4.74 -5.94
C SER A 63 4.74 5.27 -4.52
N SER A 64 5.13 6.53 -4.26
CA SER A 64 4.84 7.23 -3.00
C SER A 64 3.51 7.99 -3.00
N PHE A 65 2.66 7.81 -4.00
CA PHE A 65 1.31 8.37 -4.00
C PHE A 65 0.58 7.88 -2.74
N GLN A 66 -0.13 8.79 -2.09
CA GLN A 66 -0.83 8.52 -0.84
C GLN A 66 -2.28 8.23 -1.18
N VAL A 67 -2.68 6.99 -0.92
CA VAL A 67 -4.03 6.49 -1.19
C VAL A 67 -4.95 6.92 -0.06
N SER A 68 -6.15 7.36 -0.41
CA SER A 68 -7.19 7.77 0.54
C SER A 68 -8.19 6.63 0.73
N PRO A 69 -8.96 6.63 1.84
CA PRO A 69 -10.13 5.78 1.96
C PRO A 69 -11.07 5.99 0.77
N SER A 70 -11.74 4.92 0.35
CA SER A 70 -12.63 4.84 -0.81
C SER A 70 -11.96 4.97 -2.19
N ASP A 71 -10.64 5.10 -2.27
CA ASP A 71 -9.95 5.05 -3.57
C ASP A 71 -10.05 3.64 -4.18
N GLU A 72 -10.38 3.58 -5.48
CA GLU A 72 -10.34 2.36 -6.28
C GLU A 72 -8.98 2.24 -6.96
N ILE A 73 -8.25 1.16 -6.67
CA ILE A 73 -7.00 0.78 -7.32
C ILE A 73 -7.28 -0.36 -8.28
N SER A 74 -6.86 -0.21 -9.54
CA SER A 74 -7.04 -1.25 -10.55
C SER A 74 -5.81 -1.42 -11.44
N ILE A 75 -5.69 -2.59 -12.05
CA ILE A 75 -4.63 -2.87 -13.02
C ILE A 75 -5.09 -2.45 -14.42
N THR A 76 -4.21 -1.79 -15.18
CA THR A 76 -4.47 -1.45 -16.58
C THR A 76 -4.70 -2.70 -17.42
N GLU A 77 -5.64 -2.67 -18.38
CA GLU A 77 -5.95 -3.80 -19.27
C GLU A 77 -4.70 -4.47 -19.87
N LYS A 78 -3.76 -3.66 -20.38
CA LYS A 78 -2.48 -4.16 -20.94
C LYS A 78 -1.62 -4.96 -19.97
N ALA A 79 -1.73 -4.68 -18.67
CA ALA A 79 -0.96 -5.35 -17.64
C ALA A 79 -1.67 -6.57 -17.04
N GLN A 80 -2.99 -6.69 -17.19
CA GLN A 80 -3.78 -7.82 -16.65
C GLN A 80 -3.33 -9.17 -17.21
N GLU A 81 -2.82 -9.19 -18.44
CA GLU A 81 -2.34 -10.42 -19.08
C GLU A 81 -0.96 -10.88 -18.59
N GLN A 82 -0.22 -10.02 -17.86
CA GLN A 82 1.14 -10.34 -17.44
C GLN A 82 1.15 -11.53 -16.47
N LEU A 83 1.98 -12.52 -16.78
CA LEU A 83 2.10 -13.76 -16.01
C LEU A 83 2.41 -13.50 -14.53
N ARG A 84 3.21 -12.46 -14.25
CA ARG A 84 3.60 -12.07 -12.89
C ARG A 84 2.41 -11.64 -12.01
N ILE A 85 1.44 -10.93 -12.59
CA ILE A 85 0.21 -10.52 -11.88
C ILE A 85 -0.68 -11.73 -11.62
N LYS A 86 -0.84 -12.62 -12.61
CA LYS A 86 -1.60 -13.86 -12.45
C LYS A 86 -1.03 -14.74 -11.34
N ASN A 87 0.31 -14.87 -11.30
CA ASN A 87 0.99 -15.60 -10.24
C ASN A 87 0.79 -14.93 -8.87
N ALA A 88 0.89 -13.61 -8.79
CA ALA A 88 0.66 -12.87 -7.56
C ALA A 88 -0.76 -13.08 -7.01
N VAL A 89 -1.76 -13.02 -7.88
CA VAL A 89 -3.17 -13.25 -7.53
C VAL A 89 -3.41 -14.67 -6.99
N ASN A 90 -2.80 -15.68 -7.62
CA ASN A 90 -2.89 -17.06 -7.14
C ASN A 90 -2.29 -17.20 -5.73
N ILE A 91 -1.16 -16.55 -5.46
CA ILE A 91 -0.53 -16.56 -4.14
C ILE A 91 -1.40 -15.80 -3.12
N ALA A 92 -1.94 -14.65 -3.50
CA ALA A 92 -2.80 -13.83 -2.65
C ALA A 92 -4.09 -14.57 -2.25
N SER A 93 -4.66 -15.38 -3.16
CA SER A 93 -5.83 -16.21 -2.84
C SER A 93 -5.58 -17.26 -1.75
N GLN A 94 -4.31 -17.65 -1.52
CA GLN A 94 -3.93 -18.61 -0.48
C GLN A 94 -3.60 -17.92 0.84
N LEU A 95 -2.96 -16.74 0.79
CA LEU A 95 -2.52 -16.00 1.97
C LEU A 95 -3.64 -15.16 2.61
N GLY A 96 -4.72 -14.90 1.87
CA GLY A 96 -5.78 -13.99 2.31
C GLY A 96 -5.40 -12.52 2.11
N ILE A 97 -6.42 -11.66 2.11
CA ILE A 97 -6.28 -10.21 1.97
C ILE A 97 -6.68 -9.56 3.29
N SER A 98 -6.03 -8.47 3.67
CA SER A 98 -6.34 -7.74 4.90
C SER A 98 -7.76 -7.16 4.88
N GLU A 99 -8.44 -7.13 6.03
CA GLU A 99 -9.86 -6.76 6.15
C GLU A 99 -10.18 -5.31 5.72
N TRP A 100 -9.21 -4.41 5.89
CA TRP A 100 -9.32 -2.99 5.50
C TRP A 100 -9.23 -2.78 3.97
N LEU A 101 -9.04 -3.85 3.19
CA LEU A 101 -9.07 -3.86 1.73
C LEU A 101 -10.20 -4.75 1.20
N SER A 102 -10.98 -4.23 0.26
CA SER A 102 -11.90 -5.04 -0.55
C SER A 102 -11.26 -5.27 -1.91
N VAL A 103 -10.95 -6.51 -2.28
CA VAL A 103 -10.28 -6.82 -3.56
C VAL A 103 -11.07 -7.86 -4.34
N ASP A 104 -11.42 -7.52 -5.57
CA ASP A 104 -11.89 -8.44 -6.58
C ASP A 104 -10.69 -8.92 -7.41
N LEU A 105 -10.20 -10.12 -7.07
CA LEU A 105 -9.09 -10.76 -7.76
C LEU A 105 -9.41 -11.15 -9.21
N LYS A 106 -10.69 -11.29 -9.58
CA LYS A 106 -11.09 -11.62 -10.96
C LYS A 106 -11.03 -10.37 -11.84
N GLN A 107 -11.52 -9.25 -11.33
CA GLN A 107 -11.47 -7.97 -12.04
C GLN A 107 -10.12 -7.24 -11.91
N LEU A 108 -9.25 -7.69 -11.00
CA LEU A 108 -7.98 -7.04 -10.66
C LEU A 108 -8.21 -5.58 -10.22
N LYS A 109 -9.22 -5.42 -9.36
CA LYS A 109 -9.64 -4.16 -8.76
C LYS A 109 -9.73 -4.30 -7.25
N GLY A 110 -9.40 -3.25 -6.52
CA GLY A 110 -9.60 -3.20 -5.09
C GLY A 110 -9.94 -1.80 -4.61
N ILE A 111 -10.73 -1.72 -3.55
CA ILE A 111 -11.14 -0.49 -2.88
C ILE A 111 -10.50 -0.49 -1.50
N VAL A 112 -9.93 0.66 -1.12
CA VAL A 112 -9.44 0.88 0.23
C VAL A 112 -10.63 1.24 1.13
N ASN A 113 -11.06 0.33 2.00
CA ASN A 113 -12.22 0.59 2.86
C ASN A 113 -11.87 1.59 3.97
N SER A 114 -10.73 1.38 4.61
CA SER A 114 -10.24 2.19 5.73
C SER A 114 -8.70 2.24 5.73
N ILE A 115 -8.15 3.23 6.42
CA ILE A 115 -6.71 3.26 6.71
C ILE A 115 -6.46 2.30 7.87
N PRO A 116 -5.45 1.40 7.78
CA PRO A 116 -5.17 0.44 8.84
C PRO A 116 -4.87 1.14 10.17
N GLU A 117 -5.38 0.55 11.25
CA GLU A 117 -5.02 0.92 12.60
C GLU A 117 -3.71 0.24 13.02
N ARG A 118 -3.20 0.56 14.21
CA ARG A 118 -1.94 -0.02 14.69
C ARG A 118 -2.03 -1.53 14.86
N GLU A 119 -3.22 -2.02 15.23
CA GLU A 119 -3.52 -3.43 15.48
C GLU A 119 -3.50 -4.26 14.19
N ASP A 120 -3.81 -3.65 13.04
CA ASP A 120 -3.78 -4.29 11.72
C ASP A 120 -2.34 -4.45 11.17
N ILE A 121 -1.36 -3.83 11.82
CA ILE A 121 0.03 -3.81 11.40
C ILE A 121 0.82 -4.81 12.24
N LEU A 122 1.80 -5.47 11.62
CA LEU A 122 2.64 -6.49 12.25
C LEU A 122 3.16 -6.02 13.63
N PRO A 123 2.97 -6.85 14.69
CA PRO A 123 3.31 -6.46 16.06
C PRO A 123 4.82 -6.30 16.27
N ASP A 124 5.64 -6.95 15.45
CA ASP A 124 7.11 -6.98 15.59
C ASP A 124 7.79 -5.63 15.32
N ILE A 125 7.06 -4.64 14.80
CA ILE A 125 7.59 -3.31 14.52
C ILE A 125 7.46 -2.46 15.79
N ASN A 126 8.59 -2.02 16.38
CA ASN A 126 8.59 -1.06 17.48
C ASN A 126 8.84 0.36 16.95
N GLU A 127 7.74 1.09 16.72
CA GLU A 127 7.77 2.45 16.21
C GLU A 127 8.37 3.48 17.19
N ASN A 128 8.36 3.21 18.50
CA ASN A 128 8.89 4.14 19.50
C ASN A 128 10.39 4.38 19.32
N LEU A 129 11.15 3.31 19.02
CA LEU A 129 12.59 3.41 18.74
C LEU A 129 12.89 4.32 17.54
N VAL A 130 12.01 4.29 16.53
CA VAL A 130 12.14 5.16 15.34
C VAL A 130 11.86 6.61 15.72
N VAL A 131 10.85 6.85 16.56
CA VAL A 131 10.53 8.21 17.03
C VAL A 131 11.68 8.78 17.87
N GLU A 132 12.21 8.01 18.82
CA GLU A 132 13.35 8.40 19.65
C GLU A 132 14.58 8.78 18.83
N TYR A 133 14.86 8.03 17.76
CA TYR A 133 16.00 8.31 16.87
C TYR A 133 15.90 9.68 16.21
N TYR A 134 14.71 10.11 15.77
CA TYR A 134 14.52 11.39 15.09
C TYR A 134 14.23 12.57 16.03
N SER A 135 13.99 12.30 17.31
CA SER A 135 13.79 13.32 18.36
C SER A 135 15.10 13.85 18.96
N LYS A 136 16.23 13.22 18.63
CA LYS A 136 17.58 13.72 18.95
C LYS A 136 18.01 14.80 17.95
#